data_AF-A0A3M1Y3Y7-F1
#
_entry.id   AF-A0A3M1Y3Y7-F1
#
_cell.length_a   1.000
_cell.length_b   1.000
_cell.length_c   1.000
_cell.angle_alpha   90.00
_cell.angle_beta   90.00
_cell.angle_gamma   90.00
#
_symmetry.space_group_name_H-M   'P 1'
#
loop_
_entity.id
_entity.type
_entity.pdbx_description
1 polymer ?
#
loop_
_entity_poly.entity_id
_entity_poly.type
_entity_poly.pdbx_seq_one_letter_code
_entity_poly.pdbx_strand_id
1 'polypeptide(L)'
;MPEIKMDYDMMAEMKSVLQKGAEDLDDTIHLVAKVAEMLEGGGLIGQAGDAFSDGLRGVLTQKITKLRDKFEELQRDIQNAVESMQQADSDTSGIMGL
;
A
#
# COMPACT_ATOMS: atom_id res chain seq x y z
N MET A 1 20.32 -17.72 22.24
CA MET A 1 19.17 -17.01 21.62
C MET A 1 19.02 -17.59 20.22
N PRO A 2 17.82 -17.96 19.76
CA PRO A 2 17.66 -18.41 18.38
C PRO A 2 18.17 -17.30 17.45
N GLU A 3 18.98 -17.68 16.48
CA GLU A 3 19.52 -16.79 15.45
C GLU A 3 18.32 -16.33 14.61
N ILE A 4 17.83 -15.11 14.85
CA ILE A 4 16.72 -14.54 14.08
C ILE A 4 17.28 -14.26 12.68
N LYS A 5 17.03 -15.18 11.74
CA LYS A 5 17.37 -15.01 10.33
C LYS A 5 16.18 -14.46 9.58
N MET A 6 16.42 -13.44 8.77
CA MET A 6 15.44 -12.90 7.85
C MET A 6 15.26 -13.87 6.68
N ASP A 7 14.00 -14.16 6.34
CA ASP A 7 13.67 -14.88 5.11
C ASP A 7 13.56 -13.85 3.97
N TYR A 8 14.62 -13.70 3.19
CA TYR A 8 14.72 -12.71 2.12
C TYR A 8 13.71 -12.95 0.99
N ASP A 9 13.36 -14.21 0.71
CA ASP A 9 12.39 -14.56 -0.34
C ASP A 9 10.98 -14.16 0.10
N MET A 10 10.63 -14.45 1.36
CA MET A 10 9.35 -14.01 1.93
C MET A 10 9.26 -12.48 1.97
N MET A 11 10.34 -11.77 2.31
CA MET A 11 10.34 -10.29 2.29
C MET A 11 10.16 -9.74 0.87
N ALA A 12 10.75 -10.38 -0.15
CA ALA A 12 10.56 -9.99 -1.54
C ALA A 12 9.11 -10.20 -2.01
N GLU A 13 8.50 -11.33 -1.63
CA GLU A 13 7.09 -11.62 -1.91
C GLU A 13 6.17 -10.60 -1.23
N MET A 14 6.39 -10.32 0.06
CA MET A 14 5.62 -9.32 0.81
C MET A 14 5.71 -7.94 0.14
N LYS A 15 6.90 -7.53 -0.30
CA LYS A 15 7.09 -6.27 -1.03
C LYS A 15 6.26 -6.22 -2.31
N SER A 16 6.24 -7.31 -3.07
CA SER A 16 5.45 -7.43 -4.31
C SER A 16 3.95 -7.38 -4.05
N VAL A 17 3.47 -8.07 -3.02
CA VAL A 17 2.04 -8.08 -2.63
C VAL A 17 1.58 -6.69 -2.20
N LEU A 18 2.38 -5.98 -1.39
CA LEU A 18 2.05 -4.63 -0.95
C LEU A 18 2.04 -3.63 -2.11
N GLN A 19 3.01 -3.73 -3.03
CA GLN A 19 3.05 -2.89 -4.22
C GLN A 19 1.80 -3.10 -5.08
N LYS A 20 1.48 -4.37 -5.42
CA LYS A 20 0.29 -4.69 -6.20
C LYS A 20 -0.98 -4.24 -5.49
N GLY A 21 -1.07 -4.44 -4.18
CA GLY A 21 -2.22 -3.97 -3.40
C GLY A 21 -2.38 -2.45 -3.44
N ALA A 22 -1.28 -1.68 -3.46
CA ALA A 22 -1.33 -0.23 -3.59
C ALA A 22 -1.86 0.19 -4.98
N GLU A 23 -1.41 -0.49 -6.04
CA GLU A 23 -1.89 -0.30 -7.41
C GLU A 23 -3.40 -0.62 -7.52
N ASP A 24 -3.85 -1.75 -6.98
CA ASP A 24 -5.28 -2.14 -6.96
C ASP A 24 -6.15 -1.11 -6.21
N LEU A 25 -5.62 -0.51 -5.14
CA LEU A 25 -6.32 0.56 -4.39
C LEU A 25 -6.40 1.87 -5.18
N ASP A 26 -5.38 2.19 -5.97
CA ASP A 26 -5.39 3.37 -6.85
C ASP A 26 -6.42 3.20 -7.99
N ASP A 27 -6.46 2.01 -8.60
CA ASP A 27 -7.51 1.65 -9.56
C ASP A 27 -8.91 1.74 -8.95
N THR A 28 -9.06 1.32 -7.69
CA THR A 28 -10.33 1.43 -6.97
C THR A 28 -10.73 2.90 -6.78
N ILE A 29 -9.79 3.79 -6.45
CA ILE A 29 -10.06 5.24 -6.35
C ILE A 29 -10.54 5.79 -7.69
N HIS A 30 -9.91 5.41 -8.80
CA HIS A 30 -10.34 5.82 -10.14
C HIS A 30 -11.75 5.31 -10.50
N LEU A 31 -12.08 4.07 -10.11
CA LEU A 31 -13.42 3.53 -10.31
C LEU A 31 -14.47 4.28 -9.48
N VAL A 32 -14.17 4.59 -8.22
CA VAL A 32 -15.05 5.38 -7.34
C VAL A 32 -15.32 6.76 -7.95
N ALA A 33 -14.28 7.42 -8.49
CA ALA A 33 -14.44 8.71 -9.17
C ALA A 33 -15.38 8.62 -10.38
N LYS A 34 -15.23 7.60 -11.23
CA LYS A 34 -16.12 7.36 -12.39
C LYS A 34 -17.57 7.12 -11.97
N VAL A 35 -17.79 6.37 -10.89
CA VAL A 35 -19.14 6.14 -10.37
C VAL A 35 -19.76 7.44 -9.87
N ALA A 36 -19.02 8.25 -9.13
CA ALA A 36 -19.49 9.57 -8.68
C ALA A 36 -19.86 10.49 -9.86
N GLU A 37 -19.03 10.54 -10.90
CA GLU A 37 -19.31 11.32 -12.12
C GLU A 37 -20.59 10.86 -12.83
N MET A 38 -20.82 9.54 -12.92
CA MET A 38 -22.05 9.00 -13.50
C MET A 38 -23.31 9.40 -12.72
N LEU A 39 -23.21 9.43 -11.39
CA LEU A 39 -24.32 9.82 -10.51
C LEU A 39 -24.64 11.30 -10.68
N GLU A 40 -23.60 12.16 -10.67
CA GLU A 40 -23.69 13.61 -10.92
C GLU A 40 -24.23 13.91 -12.33
N GLY A 41 -23.88 13.10 -13.33
CA GLY A 41 -24.33 13.21 -14.72
C GLY A 41 -25.79 12.82 -14.97
N GLY A 42 -26.58 12.58 -13.92
CA GLY A 42 -28.01 12.25 -14.02
C GLY A 42 -28.36 10.79 -13.71
N GLY A 43 -27.39 9.96 -13.29
CA GLY A 43 -27.65 8.59 -12.83
C GLY A 43 -28.46 8.52 -11.54
N LEU A 44 -28.34 9.52 -10.67
CA LEU A 44 -29.17 9.69 -9.47
C LEU A 44 -29.31 11.19 -9.16
N ILE A 45 -30.51 11.75 -9.36
CA ILE A 45 -30.75 13.19 -9.27
C ILE A 45 -31.40 13.55 -7.93
N GLY A 46 -30.92 14.63 -7.30
CA GLY A 46 -31.45 15.18 -6.06
C GLY A 46 -30.56 14.92 -4.85
N GLN A 47 -31.00 15.32 -3.65
CA GLN A 47 -30.20 15.28 -2.42
C GLN A 47 -29.56 13.92 -2.09
N ALA A 48 -30.21 12.81 -2.45
CA ALA A 48 -29.65 11.48 -2.26
C ALA A 48 -28.45 11.21 -3.19
N GLY A 49 -28.51 11.70 -4.44
CA GLY A 49 -27.40 11.64 -5.38
C GLY A 49 -26.23 12.48 -4.92
N ASP A 50 -26.49 13.72 -4.51
CA ASP A 50 -25.47 14.64 -4.01
C ASP A 50 -24.76 14.05 -2.77
N ALA A 51 -25.53 13.60 -1.77
CA ALA A 51 -24.98 13.00 -0.56
C ALA A 51 -24.18 11.71 -0.82
N PHE A 52 -24.60 10.91 -1.80
CA PHE A 52 -23.90 9.69 -2.15
C PHE A 52 -22.60 9.97 -2.91
N SER A 53 -22.61 10.89 -3.89
CA SER A 53 -21.40 11.36 -4.58
C SER A 53 -20.40 12.00 -3.62
N ASP A 54 -20.87 12.81 -2.67
CA ASP A 54 -20.05 13.39 -1.60
C ASP A 54 -19.44 12.31 -0.70
N GLY A 55 -20.23 11.28 -0.35
CA GLY A 55 -19.75 10.14 0.44
C GLY A 55 -18.65 9.34 -0.27
N LEU A 56 -18.81 9.13 -1.58
CA LEU A 56 -17.84 8.46 -2.43
C LEU A 56 -16.53 9.27 -2.53
N ARG A 57 -16.62 10.53 -2.98
CA ARG A 57 -15.44 11.39 -3.20
C ARG A 57 -14.76 11.81 -1.89
N GLY A 58 -15.54 12.02 -0.85
CA GLY A 58 -15.06 12.44 0.45
C GLY A 58 -14.58 11.26 1.28
N VAL A 59 -15.52 10.55 1.91
CA VAL A 59 -15.19 9.57 2.94
C VAL A 59 -14.50 8.35 2.36
N LEU A 60 -15.08 7.73 1.32
CA LEU A 60 -14.56 6.48 0.79
C LEU A 60 -13.18 6.65 0.16
N THR A 61 -13.04 7.59 -0.79
CA THR A 61 -11.75 7.87 -1.44
C THR A 61 -10.66 8.16 -0.41
N GLN A 62 -10.91 9.03 0.59
CA GLN A 62 -9.91 9.34 1.61
C GLN A 62 -9.47 8.12 2.43
N LYS A 63 -10.39 7.18 2.71
CA LYS A 63 -10.06 5.97 3.47
C LYS A 63 -9.23 5.00 2.62
N ILE A 64 -9.55 4.87 1.34
CA ILE A 64 -8.78 4.04 0.39
C ILE A 64 -7.38 4.64 0.18
N THR A 65 -7.27 5.96 -0.01
CA THR A 65 -5.99 6.67 -0.12
C THR A 65 -5.10 6.41 1.09
N LYS A 66 -5.65 6.51 2.32
CA LYS A 66 -4.89 6.23 3.55
C LYS A 66 -4.42 4.78 3.63
N LEU A 67 -5.21 3.82 3.14
CA LEU A 67 -4.82 2.42 3.12
C LEU A 67 -3.68 2.17 2.12
N ARG A 68 -3.77 2.76 0.92
CA ARG A 68 -2.71 2.72 -0.09
C ARG A 68 -1.41 3.32 0.48
N ASP A 69 -1.47 4.49 1.11
CA ASP A 69 -0.29 5.12 1.73
C ASP A 69 0.37 4.20 2.76
N LYS A 70 -0.42 3.43 3.51
CA LYS A 70 0.11 2.44 4.44
C LYS A 70 0.75 1.24 3.76
N PHE A 71 0.27 0.82 2.60
CA PHE A 71 0.94 -0.23 1.83
C PHE A 71 2.31 0.24 1.33
N GLU A 72 2.39 1.46 0.81
CA GLU A 72 3.66 2.08 0.39
C GLU A 72 4.63 2.32 1.56
N GLU A 73 4.13 2.66 2.74
CA GLU A 73 4.91 2.76 3.98
C GLU A 73 5.50 1.39 4.36
N LEU A 74 4.66 0.36 4.46
CA LEU A 74 5.10 -0.99 4.81
C LEU A 74 6.10 -1.56 3.78
N GLN A 75 5.92 -1.24 2.49
CA GLN A 75 6.86 -1.62 1.45
C GLN A 75 8.26 -1.02 1.68
N ARG A 76 8.32 0.25 2.07
CA ARG A 76 9.58 0.95 2.40
C ARG A 76 10.20 0.39 3.67
N ASP A 77 9.41 0.09 4.68
CA ASP A 77 9.90 -0.49 5.94
C ASP A 77 10.54 -1.86 5.70
N ILE A 78 9.91 -2.72 4.87
CA ILE A 78 10.49 -4.01 4.46
C ILE A 78 11.81 -3.80 3.72
N GLN A 79 11.87 -2.87 2.77
CA GLN A 79 13.09 -2.59 2.02
C GLN A 79 14.24 -2.15 2.95
N ASN A 80 13.95 -1.23 3.88
CA ASN A 80 14.94 -0.77 4.87
C ASN A 80 15.42 -1.89 5.79
N ALA A 81 14.51 -2.78 6.22
CA ALA A 81 14.84 -3.92 7.07
C ALA A 81 15.74 -4.92 6.34
N VAL A 82 15.45 -5.21 5.06
CA VAL A 82 16.27 -6.09 4.22
C VAL A 82 17.67 -5.51 4.06
N GLU A 83 17.80 -4.23 3.73
CA GLU A 83 19.10 -3.56 3.57
C GLU A 83 19.91 -3.58 4.87
N SER A 84 19.25 -3.34 6.01
CA SER A 84 19.90 -3.35 7.33
C SER A 84 20.44 -4.74 7.68
N MET A 85 19.68 -5.80 7.40
CA MET A 85 20.12 -7.17 7.65
C MET A 85 21.25 -7.60 6.71
N GLN A 86 21.17 -7.26 5.42
CA GLN A 86 22.24 -7.55 4.46
C GLN A 86 23.55 -6.85 4.85
N GLN A 87 23.49 -5.61 5.33
CA GLN A 87 24.66 -4.90 5.86
C GLN A 87 25.24 -5.62 7.08
N ALA A 88 24.41 -5.98 8.07
CA ALA A 88 24.85 -6.70 9.26
C ALA A 88 25.48 -8.07 8.94
N ASP A 89 24.91 -8.82 7.99
CA ASP A 89 25.45 -10.10 7.52
C ASP A 89 26.83 -9.91 6.85
N SER A 90 26.99 -8.83 6.07
CA SER A 90 28.23 -8.51 5.37
C SER A 90 29.35 -8.05 6.31
N ASP A 91 29.04 -7.19 7.28
CA ASP A 91 29.97 -6.73 8.31
C ASP A 91 30.44 -7.89 9.19
N THR A 92 29.52 -8.78 9.57
CA THR A 92 29.82 -9.96 10.41
C THR A 92 30.72 -10.95 9.66
N SER A 93 30.51 -11.14 8.36
CA SER A 93 31.38 -11.98 7.54
C SER A 93 32.78 -11.39 7.35
N GLY A 94 32.91 -10.06 7.32
CA GLY A 94 34.20 -9.36 7.22
C GLY A 94 35.08 -9.46 8.47
N ILE A 95 34.48 -9.45 9.66
CA ILE A 95 35.20 -9.57 10.95
C ILE A 95 35.59 -11.01 11.32
N MET A 96 34.91 -12.02 10.79
CA MET A 96 35.25 -13.44 11.00
C MET A 96 36.29 -13.99 10.01
N GLY A 97 36.70 -13.19 9.01
CA GLY A 97 37.67 -13.55 7.96
C GLY A 97 39.13 -13.16 8.25
N LEU A 98 39.44 -12.66 9.45
CA LEU A 98 40.79 -12.36 9.96
C LEU A 98 41.07 -13.19 11.22
#